data_AF-A0A7V3I6E7-F1
#
_entry.id   AF-A0A7V3I6E7-F1
#
_cell.length_a   1.000
_cell.length_b   1.000
_cell.length_c   1.000
_cell.angle_alpha   90.00
_cell.angle_beta   90.00
_cell.angle_gamma   90.00
#
_symmetry.space_group_name_H-M   'P 1'
#
loop_
_entity.id
_entity.type
_entity.pdbx_description
1 polymer ?
#
loop_
_entity_poly.entity_id
_entity_poly.type
_entity_poly.pdbx_seq_one_letter_code
_entity_poly.pdbx_strand_id
1 'polypeptide(L)' 'MTEIIDAWMQHPSAALMNHPMFESLRSWSHASLREEALPLEWTIAAMDEAGVAVGLLCAWWGPSGPLISNADVARAVER' A
#
# COMPACT_ATOMS: atom_id res chain seq x y z
N MET A 1 -1.19 -19.04 -21.00
CA MET A 1 -1.35 -18.67 -19.58
C MET A 1 -2.03 -17.31 -19.55
N THR A 2 -2.99 -17.11 -18.66
CA THR A 2 -3.68 -15.82 -18.54
C THR A 2 -2.84 -14.89 -17.69
N GLU A 3 -2.61 -13.68 -18.17
CA GLU A 3 -1.90 -12.63 -17.44
C GLU A 3 -2.84 -11.97 -16.43
N ILE A 4 -2.43 -11.88 -15.16
CA ILE A 4 -3.20 -11.21 -14.12
C ILE A 4 -2.67 -9.78 -13.98
N ILE A 5 -3.56 -8.80 -14.14
CA ILE A 5 -3.28 -7.40 -13.93
C ILE A 5 -4.08 -6.92 -12.73
N ASP A 6 -3.40 -6.50 -11.67
CA ASP A 6 -4.04 -5.80 -10.56
C ASP A 6 -4.15 -4.30 -10.92
N ALA A 7 -5.37 -3.90 -11.30
CA ALA A 7 -5.64 -2.53 -11.69
C ALA A 7 -5.67 -1.54 -10.49
N TRP A 8 -5.57 -2.02 -9.25
CA TRP A 8 -5.67 -1.20 -8.05
C TRP A 8 -4.89 -1.78 -6.85
N MET A 9 -3.58 -1.98 -7.00
CA MET A 9 -2.74 -2.38 -5.88
C MET A 9 -2.40 -1.20 -4.95
N GLN A 10 -2.05 -1.50 -3.70
CA GLN A 10 -1.67 -0.51 -2.69
C GLN A 10 -0.37 -0.89 -2.00
N HIS A 11 0.58 0.05 -1.95
CA HIS A 11 1.77 -0.10 -1.12
C HIS A 11 1.53 0.54 0.27
N PRO A 12 1.65 -0.22 1.37
CA PRO A 12 1.30 0.25 2.71
C PRO A 12 2.40 1.17 3.29
N SER A 13 2.26 2.48 3.06
CA SER A 13 3.08 3.49 3.73
C SER A 13 2.83 3.51 5.24
N ALA A 14 3.81 3.96 6.04
CA ALA A 14 3.62 4.12 7.48
C ALA A 14 2.46 5.07 7.81
N ALA A 15 2.33 6.18 7.06
CA ALA A 15 1.26 7.14 7.23
C ALA A 15 -0.13 6.52 7.01
N LEU A 16 -0.30 5.72 5.95
CA LEU A 16 -1.55 5.01 5.69
C LEU A 16 -1.85 4.00 6.80
N MET A 17 -0.88 3.15 7.15
CA MET A 17 -1.04 2.11 8.15
C MET A 17 -1.36 2.65 9.55
N ASN A 18 -0.87 3.85 9.88
CA ASN A 18 -1.12 4.52 11.16
C ASN A 18 -2.36 5.43 11.12
N HIS A 19 -3.03 5.57 9.98
CA HIS A 19 -4.19 6.45 9.86
C HIS A 19 -5.28 6.10 10.90
N PRO A 20 -5.95 7.10 11.53
CA PRO A 20 -6.97 6.85 12.56
C PRO A 20 -8.10 5.92 12.13
N MET A 21 -8.44 5.88 10.83
CA MET A 21 -9.49 4.97 10.33
C MET A 21 -9.22 3.49 10.64
N PHE A 22 -7.94 3.10 10.78
CA PHE A 22 -7.54 1.73 11.06
C PHE A 22 -7.33 1.44 12.55
N GLU A 23 -7.68 2.37 13.45
CA GLU A 23 -7.48 2.20 14.90
C GLU A 23 -8.19 0.95 15.44
N SER A 24 -9.45 0.75 15.05
CA SER A 24 -10.21 -0.45 15.45
C SER A 24 -9.58 -1.74 14.93
N LEU A 25 -9.12 -1.74 13.68
CA LEU A 25 -8.44 -2.88 13.07
C LEU A 25 -7.11 -3.19 13.75
N ARG A 26 -6.31 -2.17 14.09
CA ARG A 26 -5.06 -2.33 14.83
C ARG A 26 -5.32 -2.88 16.23
N SER A 27 -6.33 -2.37 16.94
CA SER A 27 -6.71 -2.89 18.25
C SER A 27 -7.14 -4.35 18.19
N TRP A 28 -7.93 -4.74 17.18
CA TRP A 28 -8.41 -6.11 17.01
C TRP A 28 -7.29 -7.09 16.64
N SER A 29 -6.37 -6.67 15.77
CA SER A 29 -5.24 -7.49 15.32
C SER A 29 -4.04 -7.48 16.29
N HIS A 30 -4.14 -6.76 17.41
CA HIS A 30 -3.03 -6.49 18.32
C HIS A 30 -1.79 -5.89 17.62
N ALA A 31 -2.01 -5.14 16.53
CA ALA A 31 -0.94 -4.51 15.77
C ALA A 31 -0.52 -3.19 16.43
N SER A 32 0.79 -2.94 16.50
CA SER A 32 1.34 -1.66 16.91
C SER A 32 1.34 -0.65 15.76
N LEU A 33 1.49 0.63 16.11
CA LEU A 33 1.87 1.65 15.12
C LEU A 33 3.20 1.26 14.47
N ARG A 34 3.35 1.60 13.19
CA ARG A 34 4.59 1.37 12.45
C ARG A 34 5.43 2.63 12.44
N GLU A 35 6.69 2.53 12.85
CA GLU A 35 7.65 3.63 12.73
C GLU A 35 8.08 3.81 11.26
N GLU A 36 8.21 2.69 10.53
CA GLU A 36 8.66 2.67 9.14
C GLU A 36 7.61 2.03 8.21
N ALA A 37 7.66 2.38 6.93
CA ALA A 37 6.85 1.73 5.90
C ALA A 37 7.33 0.28 5.71
N LEU A 38 6.48 -0.58 5.12
CA LEU A 38 7.00 -1.84 4.61
C LEU A 38 7.91 -1.54 3.40
N PRO A 39 9.00 -2.30 3.18
CA PRO A 39 9.78 -2.19 1.95
C PRO A 39 8.90 -2.49 0.73
N LEU A 40 9.16 -1.84 -0.41
CA LEU A 40 8.39 -2.08 -1.63
C LEU A 40 8.50 -3.54 -2.10
N GLU A 41 9.64 -4.17 -1.86
CA GLU A 41 9.92 -5.58 -2.11
C GLU A 41 8.94 -6.51 -1.41
N TRP A 42 8.44 -6.12 -0.24
CA TRP A 42 7.44 -6.90 0.46
C TRP A 42 6.12 -6.94 -0.34
N THR A 43 5.71 -5.80 -0.92
CA THR A 43 4.53 -5.74 -1.80
C THR A 43 4.77 -6.51 -3.09
N ILE A 44 5.94 -6.37 -3.72
CA ILE A 44 6.27 -7.08 -4.97
C ILE A 44 6.26 -8.59 -4.74
N ALA A 45 6.87 -9.09 -3.66
CA ALA A 45 6.87 -10.51 -3.33
C ALA A 45 5.45 -11.06 -3.14
N ALA A 46 4.54 -10.29 -2.53
CA ALA A 46 3.14 -10.69 -2.40
C ALA A 46 2.42 -10.75 -3.76
N MET A 47 2.74 -9.84 -4.70
CA MET A 47 2.23 -9.89 -6.07
C MET A 47 2.75 -11.11 -6.83
N ASP A 48 4.05 -11.41 -6.69
CA ASP A 48 4.69 -12.59 -7.29
C ASP A 48 4.06 -13.89 -6.78
N GLU A 49 3.84 -14.01 -5.47
CA GLU A 49 3.17 -15.17 -4.85
C GLU A 49 1.73 -15.35 -5.36
N ALA A 50 1.03 -14.23 -5.59
CA ALA A 50 -0.33 -14.23 -6.14
C ALA A 50 -0.38 -14.45 -7.66
N GLY A 51 0.77 -14.49 -8.36
CA GLY A 51 0.84 -14.62 -9.81
C GLY A 51 0.37 -13.37 -10.57
N VAL A 52 0.42 -12.20 -9.93
CA VAL A 52 0.11 -10.90 -10.56
C VAL A 52 1.29 -10.47 -11.41
N ALA A 53 1.09 -10.30 -12.72
CA ALA A 53 2.14 -9.93 -13.65
C ALA A 53 2.41 -8.40 -13.64
N VAL A 54 1.36 -7.60 -13.48
CA VAL A 54 1.44 -6.14 -13.44
C VAL A 54 0.49 -5.61 -12.39
N GLY A 55 0.99 -4.75 -11.50
CA GLY A 55 0.18 -3.97 -10.57
C GLY A 55 0.22 -2.48 -10.90
N LEU A 56 -0.93 -1.81 -10.81
CA LEU A 56 -1.04 -0.36 -10.96
C LEU A 56 -1.23 0.29 -9.58
N LEU A 57 -0.42 1.31 -9.26
CA LEU A 57 -0.58 2.15 -8.07
C LEU A 57 -1.28 3.45 -8.43
N CYS A 58 -2.13 3.92 -7.51
CA CYS A 58 -2.73 5.24 -7.58
C CYS A 58 -2.65 5.97 -6.24
N ALA A 59 -2.67 7.29 -6.30
CA ALA A 59 -2.83 8.11 -5.11
C ALA A 59 -4.25 7.95 -4.58
N TRP A 60 -4.41 8.08 -3.27
CA TRP A 60 -5.71 8.02 -2.61
C TRP A 60 -5.95 9.27 -1.79
N TRP A 61 -6.99 10.02 -2.15
CA TRP A 61 -7.36 11.27 -1.50
C TRP A 61 -8.68 11.15 -0.77
N GLY A 62 -8.68 11.58 0.49
CA GLY A 62 -9.88 11.75 1.30
C GLY A 62 -10.20 13.23 1.54
N PRO A 63 -11.31 13.54 2.24
CA PRO A 63 -11.71 14.92 2.53
C PRO A 63 -10.67 15.75 3.30
N SER A 64 -9.80 15.08 4.07
CA SER A 64 -8.75 15.72 4.89
C SER A 64 -7.38 15.76 4.20
N GLY A 65 -7.29 15.40 2.91
CA GLY A 65 -6.04 15.35 2.16
C GLY A 65 -5.63 13.93 1.73
N PRO A 66 -4.36 13.74 1.34
CA PRO A 66 -3.89 12.47 0.81
C PRO A 66 -3.74 11.42 1.92
N LEU A 67 -4.35 10.25 1.71
CA LEU A 67 -4.05 9.00 2.42
C LEU A 67 -2.79 8.34 1.83
N ILE A 68 -2.67 8.43 0.50
CA ILE A 68 -1.49 8.08 -0.28
C ILE A 68 -1.29 9.22 -1.27
N SER A 69 -0.14 9.91 -1.23
CA SER A 69 0.10 11.06 -2.10
C SER A 69 0.62 10.64 -3.48
N ASN A 70 0.49 11.52 -4.48
CA ASN A 70 1.11 11.30 -5.79
C ASN A 70 2.64 11.22 -5.69
N ALA A 71 3.25 11.93 -4.74
CA ALA A 71 4.70 11.87 -4.51
C ALA A 71 5.14 10.51 -3.95
N ASP A 72 4.30 9.87 -3.11
CA ASP A 72 4.55 8.51 -2.63
C ASP A 72 4.43 7.48 -3.77
N VAL A 73 3.45 7.65 -4.65
CA VAL A 73 3.31 6.82 -5.85
C VAL A 73 4.51 6.98 -6.77
N ALA A 74 4.89 8.23 -7.10
CA ALA A 74 6.05 8.52 -7.94
C ALA A 74 7.32 7.85 -7.39
N ARG A 75 7.60 8.02 -6.09
CA ARG A 75 8.76 7.39 -5.43
C ARG A 75 8.74 5.86 -5.51
N ALA A 76 7.56 5.24 -5.47
CA ALA A 76 7.44 3.79 -5.58
C ALA A 76 7.70 3.28 -7.00
N VAL A 77 7.30 4.04 -8.04
CA VAL A 77 7.43 3.60 -9.44
C VAL A 77 8.69 4.08 -10.15
N GLU A 78 9.37 5.12 -9.64
CA GLU A 78 10.63 5.64 -10.19
C GLU A 78 11.88 4.85 -9.79
N ARG A 79 11.70 3.83 -8.95
CA ARG A 79 12.78 2.99 -8.42
C ARG A 79 13.27 1.97 -9.45
#